data_AF-A0A349VGN8-F1
#
_entry.id   AF-A0A349VGN8-F1
#
_cell.length_a   1.000
_cell.length_b   1.000
_cell.length_c   1.000
_cell.angle_alpha   90.00
_cell.angle_beta   90.00
_cell.angle_gamma   90.00
#
_symmetry.space_group_name_H-M   'P 1'
#
loop_
_entity.id
_entity.type
_entity.pdbx_description
1 polymer ?
#
loop_
_entity_poly.entity_id
_entity_poly.type
_entity_poly.pdbx_seq_one_letter_code
_entity_poly.pdbx_strand_id
1 'polypeptide(L)'
;SEVSENGEPVPLEPGEGVLELHPNGYGFLRSPENNYSRERTDPFVPATMIDRFRLREGVSVKAKVQQGRRQQGPRVRELEEIEGMTPEKYAEVKTFDQLTPINPESWLRLETGQQPLTTRIMDMLTPLGKGQRALIVAPPRTGKTVLLQQVSQAVSQNHPELSLVMLLVDERPEEV
;
A
#
# COMPACT_ATOMS: atom_id res chain seq x y z
N SER A 1 -6.20 -21.30 -23.22
CA SER A 1 -6.66 -19.94 -23.51
C SER A 1 -8.17 -19.94 -23.59
N GLU A 2 -8.87 -19.01 -22.94
CA GLU A 2 -10.34 -18.96 -22.91
C GLU A 2 -10.92 -18.19 -24.12
N VAL A 3 -12.00 -18.75 -24.68
CA VAL A 3 -12.57 -18.64 -26.04
C VAL A 3 -13.28 -17.35 -26.56
N SER A 4 -13.58 -16.30 -25.80
CA SER A 4 -14.79 -15.42 -26.00
C SER A 4 -16.10 -16.11 -26.50
N GLU A 5 -17.23 -15.40 -26.63
CA GLU A 5 -18.44 -15.97 -27.27
C GLU A 5 -18.33 -15.98 -28.81
N ASN A 6 -17.40 -15.20 -29.36
CA ASN A 6 -17.19 -15.03 -30.80
C ASN A 6 -15.99 -15.85 -31.33
N GLY A 7 -15.34 -16.68 -30.51
CA GLY A 7 -14.20 -17.50 -30.91
C GLY A 7 -12.84 -16.77 -30.86
N GLU A 8 -12.82 -15.49 -30.48
CA GLU A 8 -11.58 -14.73 -30.29
C GLU A 8 -11.01 -14.94 -28.87
N PRO A 9 -9.69 -15.00 -28.69
CA PRO A 9 -9.08 -15.06 -27.37
C PRO A 9 -9.46 -13.81 -26.56
N VAL A 10 -9.97 -13.98 -25.34
CA VAL A 10 -10.29 -12.84 -24.46
C VAL A 10 -8.99 -12.07 -24.19
N PRO A 11 -8.93 -10.76 -24.50
CA PRO A 11 -7.72 -9.98 -24.38
C PRO A 11 -7.27 -9.90 -22.92
N LEU A 12 -5.97 -9.69 -22.76
CA LEU A 12 -5.39 -9.37 -21.47
C LEU A 12 -5.42 -7.87 -21.27
N GLU A 13 -5.91 -7.43 -20.12
CA GLU A 13 -5.97 -6.04 -19.71
C GLU A 13 -4.96 -5.80 -18.57
N PRO A 14 -4.39 -4.61 -18.44
CA PRO A 14 -3.62 -4.25 -17.25
C PRO A 14 -4.51 -4.30 -16.02
N GLY A 15 -3.99 -4.82 -14.91
CA GLY A 15 -4.63 -4.78 -13.60
C GLY A 15 -3.59 -4.57 -12.51
N GLU A 16 -3.98 -3.89 -11.45
CA GLU A 16 -3.12 -3.63 -10.30
C GLU A 16 -3.90 -3.70 -8.99
N GLY A 17 -3.18 -3.92 -7.90
CA GLY A 17 -3.75 -3.89 -6.56
C GLY A 17 -2.83 -4.48 -5.51
N VAL A 18 -3.29 -4.48 -4.28
CA VAL A 18 -2.58 -5.06 -3.13
C VAL A 18 -3.08 -6.47 -2.89
N LEU A 19 -2.17 -7.44 -2.82
CA LEU A 19 -2.50 -8.85 -2.65
C LEU A 19 -3.05 -9.14 -1.25
N GLU A 20 -4.30 -9.59 -1.16
CA GLU A 20 -4.86 -10.26 0.01
C GLU A 20 -4.81 -11.78 -0.20
N LEU A 21 -4.23 -12.51 0.75
CA LEU A 21 -4.15 -13.96 0.70
C LEU A 21 -5.38 -14.61 1.34
N HIS A 22 -5.90 -15.65 0.70
CA HIS A 22 -6.90 -16.52 1.27
C HIS A 22 -6.23 -17.69 2.01
N PRO A 23 -6.77 -18.17 3.14
CA PRO A 23 -6.22 -19.32 3.86
C PRO A 23 -6.03 -20.61 3.04
N ASN A 24 -6.73 -20.73 1.91
CA ASN A 24 -6.63 -21.86 0.98
C ASN A 24 -5.49 -21.70 -0.05
N GLY A 25 -4.63 -20.68 0.08
CA GLY A 25 -3.41 -20.49 -0.72
C GLY A 25 -3.55 -19.67 -2.00
N TYR A 26 -4.77 -19.31 -2.42
CA TYR A 26 -4.99 -18.33 -3.50
C TYR A 26 -5.13 -16.91 -2.92
N GLY A 27 -5.25 -15.88 -3.77
CA GLY A 27 -5.45 -14.51 -3.31
C GLY A 27 -6.29 -13.65 -4.25
N PHE A 28 -6.48 -12.39 -3.87
CA PHE A 28 -7.14 -11.36 -4.68
C PHE A 28 -6.34 -10.06 -4.64
N LEU A 29 -6.31 -9.33 -5.75
CA LEU A 29 -5.75 -7.98 -5.78
C LEU A 29 -6.84 -6.98 -5.37
N ARG A 30 -6.64 -6.31 -4.23
CA ARG A 30 -7.54 -5.27 -3.71
C ARG A 30 -7.18 -3.90 -4.24
N SER A 31 -8.18 -3.12 -4.61
CA SER A 31 -7.97 -1.78 -5.13
C SER A 31 -7.83 -0.74 -4.01
N PRO A 32 -6.90 0.23 -4.11
CA PRO A 32 -6.91 1.39 -3.23
C PRO A 32 -8.15 2.28 -3.45
N GLU A 33 -8.77 2.27 -4.64
CA GLU A 33 -9.91 3.13 -4.99
C GLU A 33 -11.15 2.88 -4.14
N ASN A 34 -11.29 1.67 -3.59
CA ASN A 34 -12.41 1.27 -2.73
C ASN A 34 -11.97 0.99 -1.28
N ASN A 35 -10.85 1.58 -0.86
CA ASN A 35 -10.24 1.36 0.45
C ASN A 35 -9.94 -0.12 0.74
N TYR A 36 -9.51 -0.88 -0.28
CA TYR A 36 -9.17 -2.30 -0.19
C TYR A 36 -10.34 -3.20 0.20
N SER A 37 -11.58 -2.73 -0.04
CA SER A 37 -12.78 -3.51 0.22
C SER A 37 -12.91 -4.66 -0.77
N ARG A 38 -13.54 -5.75 -0.32
CA ARG A 38 -13.73 -6.94 -1.16
C ARG A 38 -14.80 -6.69 -2.22
N GLU A 39 -14.43 -6.84 -3.49
CA GLU A 39 -15.35 -6.75 -4.61
C GLU A 39 -15.26 -7.96 -5.53
N ARG A 40 -16.31 -8.14 -6.35
CA ARG A 40 -16.34 -9.20 -7.38
C ARG A 40 -15.41 -8.91 -8.55
N THR A 41 -15.04 -7.64 -8.70
CA THR A 41 -14.12 -7.10 -9.71
C THR A 41 -12.65 -7.31 -9.34
N ASP A 42 -12.36 -7.77 -8.12
CA ASP A 42 -10.98 -8.01 -7.68
C ASP A 42 -10.33 -9.17 -8.46
N PRO A 43 -9.17 -8.96 -9.11
CA PRO A 43 -8.47 -10.01 -9.83
C PRO A 43 -8.06 -11.18 -8.93
N PHE A 44 -8.49 -12.38 -9.29
CA PHE A 44 -8.07 -13.62 -8.64
C PHE A 44 -6.61 -13.97 -8.97
N VAL A 45 -5.83 -14.26 -7.94
CA VAL A 45 -4.42 -14.68 -8.02
C VAL A 45 -4.29 -16.18 -7.71
N PRO A 46 -3.85 -17.01 -8.66
CA PRO A 46 -3.70 -18.45 -8.44
C PRO A 46 -2.62 -18.81 -7.42
N ALA A 47 -2.88 -19.84 -6.61
CA ALA A 47 -1.91 -20.38 -5.65
C ALA A 47 -0.55 -20.73 -6.28
N THR A 48 -0.56 -21.32 -7.48
CA THR A 48 0.67 -21.67 -8.22
C THR A 48 1.57 -20.46 -8.49
N MET A 49 0.99 -19.28 -8.65
CA MET A 49 1.72 -18.03 -8.89
C MET A 49 2.25 -17.46 -7.58
N ILE A 50 1.44 -17.50 -6.52
CA ILE A 50 1.82 -17.14 -5.15
C ILE A 50 3.03 -17.97 -4.70
N ASP A 51 2.96 -19.29 -4.86
CA ASP A 51 4.04 -20.20 -4.46
C ASP A 51 5.31 -20.00 -5.30
N ARG A 52 5.16 -19.89 -6.63
CA ARG A 52 6.30 -19.75 -7.56
C ARG A 52 7.12 -18.49 -7.29
N PHE A 53 6.45 -17.36 -7.09
CA PHE A 53 7.10 -16.06 -6.87
C PHE A 53 7.21 -15.68 -5.40
N ARG A 54 6.82 -16.59 -4.49
CA ARG A 54 6.83 -16.39 -3.02
C ARG A 54 6.12 -15.11 -2.62
N LEU A 55 4.97 -14.83 -3.24
CA LEU A 55 4.19 -13.63 -2.97
C LEU A 55 3.75 -13.60 -1.52
N ARG A 56 3.84 -12.42 -0.91
CA ARG A 56 3.43 -12.19 0.48
C ARG A 56 2.17 -11.34 0.50
N GLU A 57 1.37 -11.51 1.53
CA GLU A 57 0.21 -10.64 1.76
C GLU A 57 0.65 -9.18 1.91
N GLY A 58 -0.15 -8.26 1.36
CA GLY A 58 0.09 -6.83 1.42
C GLY A 58 1.01 -6.28 0.34
N VAL A 59 1.53 -7.09 -0.59
CA VAL A 59 2.36 -6.56 -1.68
C VAL A 59 1.53 -5.98 -2.82
N SER A 60 1.98 -4.83 -3.34
CA SER A 60 1.48 -4.21 -4.56
C SER A 60 1.93 -5.03 -5.77
N VAL A 61 0.97 -5.37 -6.63
CA VAL A 61 1.17 -6.17 -7.82
C VAL A 61 0.60 -5.42 -9.02
N LYS A 62 1.38 -5.35 -10.11
CA LYS A 62 0.89 -5.05 -11.46
C LYS A 62 0.95 -6.33 -12.30
N ALA A 63 -0.12 -6.57 -13.04
CA ALA A 63 -0.34 -7.84 -13.71
C ALA A 63 -1.18 -7.66 -14.97
N LYS A 64 -1.11 -8.65 -15.85
CA LYS A 64 -2.09 -8.83 -16.92
C LYS A 64 -3.23 -9.69 -16.41
N VAL A 65 -4.43 -9.12 -16.44
CA VAL A 65 -5.67 -9.76 -16.03
C VAL A 65 -6.47 -10.19 -17.24
N GLN A 66 -7.12 -11.33 -17.15
CA GLN A 66 -8.11 -11.77 -18.12
C GLN A 66 -9.49 -11.64 -17.49
N GLN A 67 -10.39 -10.94 -18.16
CA GLN A 67 -11.77 -10.80 -17.70
C GLN A 67 -12.48 -12.15 -17.66
N GLY A 68 -13.20 -12.39 -16.56
CA GLY A 68 -14.00 -13.60 -16.38
C GLY A 68 -15.28 -13.56 -17.22
N ARG A 69 -15.87 -14.74 -17.47
CA ARG A 69 -17.18 -14.83 -18.12
C ARG A 69 -18.31 -14.84 -17.08
N ARG A 70 -19.42 -14.17 -17.42
CA ARG A 70 -20.67 -14.15 -16.62
C ARG A 70 -20.44 -13.68 -15.18
N GLN A 71 -20.55 -14.57 -14.19
CA GLN A 71 -20.39 -14.25 -12.77
C GLN A 71 -18.97 -14.49 -12.23
N GLN A 72 -18.03 -14.90 -13.07
CA GLN A 72 -16.63 -15.06 -12.66
C GLN A 72 -15.92 -13.70 -12.71
N GLY A 73 -15.23 -13.36 -11.62
CA GLY A 73 -14.36 -12.19 -11.57
C GLY A 73 -13.12 -12.34 -12.48
N PRO A 74 -12.36 -11.26 -12.68
CA PRO A 74 -11.13 -11.29 -13.46
C PRO A 74 -10.08 -12.21 -12.82
N ARG A 75 -9.15 -12.70 -13.64
CA ARG A 75 -8.07 -13.60 -13.20
C ARG A 75 -6.72 -13.11 -13.69
N VAL A 76 -5.74 -13.07 -12.79
CA VAL A 76 -4.34 -12.79 -13.13
C VAL A 76 -3.78 -13.93 -13.99
N ARG A 77 -3.17 -13.57 -15.14
CA ARG A 77 -2.50 -14.49 -16.07
C ARG A 77 -0.99 -14.32 -16.10
N GLU A 78 -0.50 -13.10 -15.90
CA GLU A 78 0.93 -12.77 -15.94
C GLU A 78 1.22 -11.70 -14.88
N LEU A 79 2.31 -11.84 -14.12
CA LEU A 79 2.80 -10.78 -13.23
C LEU A 79 3.80 -9.93 -14.00
N GLU A 80 3.67 -8.62 -13.93
CA GLU A 80 4.58 -7.67 -14.56
C GLU A 80 5.52 -7.04 -13.53
N GLU A 81 4.97 -6.55 -12.42
CA GLU A 81 5.73 -5.93 -11.33
C GLU A 81 5.16 -6.34 -9.96
N ILE A 82 6.04 -6.48 -8.97
CA ILE A 82 5.72 -6.66 -7.56
C ILE A 82 6.57 -5.64 -6.77
N GLU A 83 5.93 -4.74 -6.03
CA GLU A 83 6.63 -3.65 -5.31
C GLU A 83 7.58 -2.83 -6.22
N GLY A 84 7.18 -2.62 -7.49
CA GLY A 84 8.02 -1.92 -8.49
C GLY A 84 9.23 -2.72 -8.99
N MET A 85 9.30 -4.03 -8.70
CA MET A 85 10.36 -4.94 -9.14
C MET A 85 9.81 -6.03 -10.07
N THR A 86 10.67 -6.58 -10.93
CA THR A 86 10.31 -7.78 -11.71
C THR A 86 10.06 -8.98 -10.78
N PRO A 87 9.16 -9.91 -11.12
CA PRO A 87 8.82 -11.06 -10.26
C PRO A 87 10.02 -11.89 -9.79
N GLU A 88 11.03 -12.06 -10.64
CA GLU A 88 12.26 -12.80 -10.34
C GLU A 88 13.08 -12.11 -9.25
N LYS A 89 13.23 -10.77 -9.33
CA LYS A 89 13.96 -9.98 -8.33
C LYS A 89 13.24 -9.95 -6.99
N TYR A 90 11.91 -9.81 -7.00
CA TYR A 90 11.12 -9.82 -5.77
C TYR A 90 11.32 -11.12 -4.97
N ALA A 91 11.39 -12.27 -5.65
CA ALA A 91 11.56 -13.57 -5.01
C ALA A 91 12.88 -13.71 -4.23
N GLU A 92 13.88 -12.88 -4.53
CA GLU A 92 15.17 -12.80 -3.83
C GLU A 92 15.16 -11.83 -2.64
N VAL A 93 14.12 -11.00 -2.49
CA VAL A 93 14.00 -10.00 -1.43
C VAL A 93 13.71 -10.69 -0.09
N LYS A 94 14.60 -10.42 0.88
CA LYS A 94 14.44 -10.84 2.28
C LYS A 94 13.09 -10.40 2.84
N THR A 95 12.49 -11.23 3.69
CA THR A 95 11.26 -10.86 4.37
C THR A 95 11.54 -9.75 5.39
N PHE A 96 10.52 -8.98 5.75
CA PHE A 96 10.65 -7.91 6.76
C PHE A 96 11.24 -8.44 8.08
N ASP A 97 10.80 -9.62 8.53
CA ASP A 97 11.28 -10.25 9.78
C ASP A 97 12.76 -10.67 9.73
N GLN A 98 13.36 -10.80 8.55
CA GLN A 98 14.77 -11.11 8.38
C GLN A 98 15.66 -9.85 8.38
N LEU A 99 15.07 -8.66 8.36
CA LEU A 99 15.81 -7.41 8.40
C LEU A 99 16.33 -7.17 9.83
N THR A 100 17.52 -6.57 9.92
CA THR A 100 18.09 -6.17 11.21
C THR A 100 17.42 -4.88 11.67
N PRO A 101 16.75 -4.86 12.84
CA PRO A 101 16.21 -3.62 13.38
C PRO A 101 17.36 -2.69 13.76
N ILE A 102 17.24 -1.44 13.33
CA ILE A 102 18.18 -0.36 13.66
C ILE A 102 17.43 0.81 14.28
N ASN A 103 18.13 1.65 15.02
CA ASN A 103 17.57 2.92 15.48
C ASN A 103 17.47 3.90 14.29
N PRO A 104 16.56 4.89 14.36
CA PRO A 104 16.49 5.92 13.33
C PRO A 104 17.79 6.75 13.29
N GLU A 105 18.49 6.73 12.15
CA GLU A 105 19.72 7.50 11.93
C GLU A 105 19.51 8.68 10.96
N SER A 106 18.39 8.67 10.23
CA SER A 106 18.01 9.76 9.31
C SER A 106 16.91 10.60 9.93
N TRP A 107 17.15 11.90 10.08
CA TRP A 107 16.17 12.84 10.60
C TRP A 107 15.06 13.12 9.57
N LEU A 108 13.81 13.05 10.00
CA LEU A 108 12.61 13.43 9.26
C LEU A 108 12.22 14.87 9.64
N ARG A 109 12.89 15.85 9.05
CA ARG A 109 12.66 17.28 9.33
C ARG A 109 11.26 17.72 8.90
N LEU A 110 10.51 18.34 9.82
CA LEU A 110 9.13 18.78 9.61
C LEU A 110 8.97 20.29 9.39
N GLU A 111 9.97 21.10 9.73
CA GLU A 111 9.97 22.54 9.43
C GLU A 111 9.94 22.79 7.92
N THR A 112 8.94 23.54 7.45
CA THR A 112 8.77 23.93 6.03
C THR A 112 8.97 25.44 5.79
N GLY A 113 9.20 26.22 6.85
CA GLY A 113 9.34 27.67 6.79
C GLY A 113 9.03 28.34 8.13
N GLN A 114 8.57 29.60 8.11
CA GLN A 114 8.21 30.31 9.35
C GLN A 114 6.94 29.75 10.02
N GLN A 115 6.01 29.21 9.23
CA GLN A 115 4.75 28.60 9.64
C GLN A 115 4.59 27.22 8.96
N PRO A 116 3.86 26.28 9.59
CA PRO A 116 3.26 26.36 10.92
C PRO A 116 4.32 26.25 12.03
N LEU A 117 4.13 26.96 13.15
CA LEU A 117 5.04 26.87 14.31
C LEU A 117 5.09 25.47 14.93
N THR A 118 4.00 24.70 14.82
CA THR A 118 3.87 23.37 15.41
C THR A 118 4.98 22.41 14.97
N THR A 119 5.26 22.32 13.67
CA THR A 119 6.28 21.39 13.14
C THR A 119 7.69 21.80 13.55
N ARG A 120 7.94 23.11 13.69
CA ARG A 120 9.21 23.64 14.22
C ARG A 120 9.41 23.27 15.69
N ILE A 121 8.36 23.40 16.49
CA ILE A 121 8.39 23.00 17.91
C ILE A 121 8.63 21.49 18.02
N MET A 122 7.99 20.68 17.18
CA MET A 122 8.23 19.23 17.12
C MET A 122 9.68 18.92 16.75
N ASP A 123 10.25 19.56 15.73
CA ASP A 123 11.64 19.36 15.32
C ASP A 123 12.63 19.66 16.46
N MET A 124 12.32 20.63 17.33
CA MET A 124 13.17 20.99 18.48
C MET A 124 12.99 20.09 19.70
N LEU A 125 11.75 19.71 20.02
CA LEU A 125 11.43 19.03 21.29
C LEU A 125 11.30 17.51 21.13
N THR A 126 10.81 17.06 19.99
CA THR A 126 10.46 15.67 19.70
C THR A 126 10.80 15.30 18.24
N PRO A 127 12.09 15.36 17.84
CA PRO A 127 12.49 15.09 16.47
C PRO A 127 12.11 13.66 16.06
N LEU A 128 11.60 13.49 14.84
CA LEU A 128 11.21 12.20 14.29
C LEU A 128 12.29 11.70 13.33
N GLY A 129 12.62 10.41 13.35
CA GLY A 129 13.53 9.80 12.38
C GLY A 129 12.84 8.81 11.43
N LYS A 130 13.51 8.43 10.34
CA LYS A 130 13.07 7.32 9.47
C LYS A 130 13.14 6.01 10.26
N GLY A 131 12.00 5.35 10.45
CA GLY A 131 11.84 4.20 11.34
C GLY A 131 11.35 4.54 12.75
N GLN A 132 11.04 5.82 13.03
CA GLN A 132 10.51 6.24 14.32
C GLN A 132 9.14 5.62 14.60
N ARG A 133 8.97 5.15 15.83
CA ARG A 133 7.67 4.78 16.40
C ARG A 133 7.29 5.87 17.39
N ALA A 134 6.17 6.53 17.15
CA ALA A 134 5.71 7.66 17.95
C ALA A 134 4.26 7.48 18.40
N LEU A 135 3.92 8.09 19.53
CA LEU A 135 2.57 8.15 20.05
C LEU A 135 2.23 9.61 20.35
N ILE A 136 1.15 10.10 19.76
CA ILE A 136 0.59 11.42 20.08
C ILE A 136 -0.51 11.19 21.12
N VAL A 137 -0.26 11.60 22.36
CA VAL A 137 -1.25 11.55 23.43
C VAL A 137 -1.96 12.89 23.50
N ALA A 138 -3.26 12.90 23.21
CA ALA A 138 -4.05 14.12 23.10
C ALA A 138 -5.48 13.89 23.62
N PRO A 139 -6.01 14.74 24.52
CA PRO A 139 -7.43 14.73 24.87
C PRO A 139 -8.34 15.07 23.67
N PRO A 140 -9.64 14.76 23.72
CA PRO A 140 -10.58 15.16 22.67
C PRO A 140 -10.55 16.67 22.42
N ARG A 141 -10.67 17.09 21.15
CA ARG A 141 -10.75 18.51 20.71
C ARG A 141 -9.50 19.35 21.01
N THR A 142 -8.30 18.75 21.02
CA THR A 142 -7.02 19.45 21.26
C THR A 142 -6.17 19.65 20.00
N GLY A 143 -6.74 19.42 18.81
CA GLY A 143 -6.04 19.64 17.55
C GLY A 143 -5.20 18.46 17.06
N LYS A 144 -5.43 17.22 17.54
CA LYS A 144 -4.81 15.98 17.02
C LYS A 144 -4.84 15.92 15.49
N THR A 145 -6.01 16.18 14.91
CA THR A 145 -6.22 16.13 13.46
C THR A 145 -5.40 17.19 12.73
N VAL A 146 -5.42 18.44 13.22
CA VAL A 146 -4.63 19.53 12.64
C VAL A 146 -3.12 19.24 12.73
N LEU A 147 -2.67 18.69 13.86
CA LEU A 147 -1.28 18.27 14.03
C LEU A 147 -0.88 17.20 13.00
N LEU A 148 -1.69 16.15 12.83
CA LEU A 148 -1.43 15.10 11.85
C LEU A 148 -1.42 15.63 10.41
N GLN A 149 -2.33 16.55 10.07
CA GLN A 149 -2.35 17.22 8.76
C GLN A 149 -1.10 18.07 8.52
N GLN A 150 -0.60 18.77 9.54
CA GLN A 150 0.63 19.55 9.43
C GLN A 150 1.86 18.66 9.27
N VAL A 151 1.92 17.54 10.00
CA VAL A 151 2.99 16.54 9.85
C VAL A 151 2.93 15.91 8.45
N SER A 152 1.75 15.53 7.97
CA SER A 152 1.59 14.93 6.63
C SER A 152 2.02 15.89 5.53
N GLN A 153 1.61 17.15 5.62
CA GLN A 153 2.02 18.18 4.65
C GLN A 153 3.54 18.42 4.67
N ALA A 154 4.13 18.48 5.86
CA ALA A 154 5.57 18.66 6.02
C ALA A 154 6.37 17.48 5.45
N VAL A 155 5.92 16.24 5.69
CA VAL A 155 6.54 15.04 5.12
C VAL A 155 6.44 15.06 3.60
N SER A 156 5.27 15.33 3.03
CA SER A 156 5.09 15.42 1.57
C SER A 156 5.96 16.49 0.91
N GLN A 157 6.18 17.63 1.59
CA GLN A 157 7.00 18.71 1.05
C GLN A 157 8.50 18.44 1.19
N ASN A 158 8.95 18.00 2.37
CA ASN A 158 10.37 17.88 2.68
C ASN A 158 10.96 16.53 2.25
N HIS A 159 10.13 15.49 2.15
CA HIS A 159 10.54 14.12 1.84
C HIS A 159 9.63 13.50 0.76
N PRO A 160 9.60 14.07 -0.46
CA PRO A 160 8.74 13.60 -1.55
C PRO A 160 9.09 12.19 -2.04
N GLU A 161 10.25 11.66 -1.65
CA GLU A 161 10.66 10.28 -1.93
C GLU A 161 9.95 9.24 -1.05
N LEU A 162 9.29 9.67 0.04
CA LEU A 162 8.60 8.77 0.96
C LEU A 162 7.17 8.49 0.52
N SER A 163 6.77 7.22 0.61
CA SER A 163 5.36 6.84 0.52
C SER A 163 4.64 7.23 1.82
N LEU A 164 3.75 8.21 1.74
CA LEU A 164 2.93 8.67 2.86
C LEU A 164 1.57 7.99 2.83
N VAL A 165 1.19 7.33 3.92
CA VAL A 165 -0.12 6.68 4.09
C VAL A 165 -0.81 7.26 5.33
N MET A 166 -2.07 7.69 5.16
CA MET A 166 -2.93 8.12 6.27
C MET A 166 -4.04 7.10 6.45
N LEU A 167 -3.99 6.34 7.54
CA LEU A 167 -4.99 5.34 7.89
C LEU A 167 -5.95 5.92 8.92
N LEU A 168 -7.20 6.12 8.51
CA LEU A 168 -8.29 6.58 9.38
C LEU A 168 -9.11 5.36 9.81
N VAL A 169 -9.27 5.17 11.12
CA VAL A 169 -9.99 4.03 11.70
C VAL A 169 -11.07 4.56 12.61
N ASP A 170 -12.32 4.22 12.32
CA ASP A 170 -13.50 4.62 13.13
C ASP A 170 -13.60 6.15 13.35
N GLU A 171 -13.04 6.94 12.44
CA GLU A 171 -13.15 8.40 12.45
C GLU A 171 -14.46 8.84 11.78
N ARG A 172 -14.89 10.06 12.09
CA ARG A 172 -16.18 10.55 11.61
C ARG A 172 -16.12 10.92 10.14
N PRO A 173 -17.21 10.78 9.36
CA PRO A 173 -17.23 11.06 7.93
C PRO A 173 -16.77 12.48 7.55
N GLU A 174 -16.99 13.47 8.41
CA GLU A 174 -16.54 14.84 8.20
C GLU A 174 -15.02 15.06 8.40
N GLU A 175 -14.33 14.07 8.98
CA GLU A 175 -12.88 14.06 9.22
C GLU A 175 -12.13 13.19 8.19
N VAL A 176 -12.85 12.58 7.24
CA VAL A 176 -12.33 11.75 6.13
C VAL A 176 -12.11 12.58 4.87
#